data_AF-A0A967K3Q6-F1
#
_entry.id   AF-A0A967K3Q6-F1
#
_cell.length_a   1.000
_cell.length_b   1.000
_cell.length_c   1.000
_cell.angle_alpha   90.00
_cell.angle_beta   90.00
_cell.angle_gamma   90.00
#
_symmetry.space_group_name_H-M   'P 1'
#
loop_
_entity.id
_entity.type
_entity.pdbx_description
1 polymer ?
#
loop_
_entity_poly.entity_id
_entity_poly.type
_entity_poly.pdbx_seq_one_letter_code
_entity_poly.pdbx_strand_id
1 'polypeptide(L)'
;EINQANAGAPDGTFQEEVALGRFRYADVNGDGEITADDRTRLGDPHPDFTYGLDLSMNYKNFDASLFFYGSQGNDIWNQVKWWTDFYSSFQGAKSKTALYDSWTSDNHNATAPIQENAGSTATNGVPNSYFVEDGS
;
A
#
# COMPACT_ATOMS: atom_id res chain seq x y z
N GLU A 1 -20.93 -8.52 7.92
CA GLU A 1 -19.90 -8.83 6.90
C GLU A 1 -18.82 -9.75 7.46
N ILE A 2 -18.03 -9.34 8.46
CA ILE A 2 -17.01 -10.21 9.11
C ILE A 2 -17.59 -11.54 9.61
N ASN A 3 -18.73 -11.48 10.32
CA ASN A 3 -19.41 -12.68 10.83
C ASN A 3 -19.99 -13.58 9.71
N GLN A 4 -20.23 -13.03 8.50
CA GLN A 4 -20.68 -13.83 7.35
C GLN A 4 -19.51 -14.49 6.63
N ALA A 5 -18.36 -13.79 6.51
CA ALA A 5 -17.15 -14.36 5.96
C ALA A 5 -16.64 -15.53 6.81
N ASN A 6 -16.54 -15.36 8.14
CA ASN A 6 -16.12 -16.43 9.05
C ASN A 6 -17.08 -17.62 9.10
N ALA A 7 -18.38 -17.41 8.86
CA ALA A 7 -19.37 -18.51 8.85
C ALA A 7 -19.28 -19.41 7.60
N GLY A 8 -18.60 -18.96 6.54
CA GLY A 8 -18.38 -19.72 5.30
C GLY A 8 -17.01 -20.41 5.22
N ALA A 9 -16.11 -20.15 6.16
CA ALA A 9 -14.77 -20.71 6.18
C ALA A 9 -14.78 -22.19 6.62
N PRO A 10 -14.05 -23.10 5.95
CA PRO A 10 -13.90 -24.51 6.31
C PRO A 10 -13.59 -24.76 7.80
N ASP A 11 -12.67 -23.99 8.39
CA ASP A 11 -12.25 -24.08 9.79
C ASP A 11 -12.92 -23.01 10.69
N GLY A 12 -13.93 -22.31 10.16
CA GLY A 12 -14.73 -21.32 10.89
C GLY A 12 -14.04 -19.96 11.10
N THR A 13 -12.85 -19.77 10.52
CA THR A 13 -12.12 -18.50 10.52
C THR A 13 -11.69 -18.16 9.09
N PHE A 14 -12.28 -17.12 8.50
CA PHE A 14 -11.91 -16.69 7.14
C PHE A 14 -10.57 -15.96 7.14
N GLN A 15 -10.32 -15.11 8.13
CA GLN A 15 -9.05 -14.40 8.29
C GLN A 15 -8.78 -14.21 9.79
N GLU A 16 -7.52 -14.38 10.20
CA GLU A 16 -7.10 -14.12 11.57
C GLU A 16 -7.10 -12.62 11.91
N GLU A 17 -7.28 -12.30 13.20
CA GLU A 17 -7.16 -10.95 13.75
C GLU A 17 -8.02 -9.88 13.04
N VAL A 18 -9.16 -10.29 12.48
CA VAL A 18 -10.09 -9.38 11.81
C VAL A 18 -10.74 -8.44 12.80
N ALA A 19 -10.70 -7.14 12.50
CA ALA A 19 -11.43 -6.10 13.22
C ALA A 19 -11.81 -4.97 12.25
N LEU A 20 -12.72 -4.09 12.69
CA LEU A 20 -13.10 -2.93 11.90
C LEU A 20 -11.89 -2.00 11.70
N GLY A 21 -11.75 -1.47 10.47
CA GLY A 21 -10.64 -0.61 10.10
C GLY A 21 -9.30 -1.32 9.86
N ARG A 22 -9.21 -2.64 10.04
CA ARG A 22 -8.04 -3.44 9.66
C ARG A 22 -8.10 -3.87 8.20
N PHE A 23 -6.98 -4.37 7.68
CA PHE A 23 -6.92 -4.91 6.33
C PHE A 23 -7.81 -6.14 6.15
N ARG A 24 -8.36 -6.23 4.95
CA ARG A 24 -9.05 -7.40 4.43
C ARG A 24 -8.25 -7.91 3.25
N TYR A 25 -7.85 -9.16 3.31
CA TYR A 25 -7.14 -9.80 2.21
C TYR A 25 -8.14 -10.48 1.28
N ALA A 26 -7.75 -10.60 0.02
CA ALA A 26 -8.50 -11.37 -0.96
C ALA A 26 -8.11 -12.83 -0.81
N ASP A 27 -9.12 -13.70 -0.79
CA ASP A 27 -8.96 -15.13 -1.02
C ASP A 27 -8.66 -15.32 -2.51
N VAL A 28 -7.43 -15.70 -2.83
CA VAL A 28 -6.91 -15.79 -4.20
C VAL A 28 -7.15 -17.19 -4.76
N ASN A 29 -7.20 -18.21 -3.90
CA ASN A 29 -7.30 -19.61 -4.30
C ASN A 29 -8.76 -20.14 -4.29
N GLY A 30 -9.68 -19.42 -3.64
CA GLY A 30 -11.10 -19.69 -3.55
C GLY A 30 -11.49 -20.77 -2.52
N ASP A 31 -10.64 -21.07 -1.54
CA ASP A 31 -10.87 -22.11 -0.53
C ASP A 31 -11.69 -21.62 0.68
N GLY A 32 -11.95 -20.31 0.77
CA GLY A 32 -12.73 -19.71 1.84
C GLY A 32 -11.92 -19.39 3.09
N GLU A 33 -10.58 -19.37 3.02
CA GLU A 33 -9.67 -18.99 4.10
C GLU A 33 -8.56 -18.08 3.58
N ILE A 34 -8.01 -17.24 4.45
CA ILE A 34 -6.84 -16.43 4.16
C ILE A 34 -5.62 -17.08 4.80
N THR A 35 -4.78 -17.68 3.96
CA THR A 35 -3.58 -18.40 4.37
C THR A 35 -2.35 -17.88 3.63
N ALA A 36 -1.21 -18.58 3.78
CA ALA A 36 -0.01 -18.25 3.02
C ALA A 36 -0.15 -18.54 1.52
N ASP A 37 -1.12 -19.37 1.12
CA ASP A 37 -1.37 -19.75 -0.26
C ASP A 37 -2.08 -18.64 -1.05
N ASP A 38 -2.61 -17.62 -0.36
CA ASP A 38 -3.22 -16.42 -0.97
C ASP A 38 -2.21 -15.35 -1.37
N ARG A 39 -0.91 -15.62 -1.18
CA ARG A 39 0.14 -14.69 -1.61
C ARG A 39 0.23 -14.69 -3.13
N THR A 40 0.10 -13.50 -3.70
CA THR A 40 0.23 -13.27 -5.13
C THR A 40 1.25 -12.17 -5.44
N ARG A 41 1.56 -11.99 -6.73
CA ARG A 41 2.43 -10.91 -7.19
C ARG A 41 1.70 -9.58 -7.07
N LEU A 42 2.27 -8.65 -6.29
CA LEU A 42 1.66 -7.35 -5.99
C LEU A 42 2.11 -6.20 -6.90
N GLY A 43 3.21 -6.36 -7.63
CA GLY A 43 3.73 -5.34 -8.55
C GLY A 43 5.01 -5.75 -9.26
N ASP A 44 5.53 -4.87 -10.11
CA ASP A 44 6.81 -5.02 -10.84
C ASP A 44 7.72 -3.81 -10.68
N PRO A 45 8.94 -3.93 -10.10
CA PRO A 45 9.87 -2.82 -10.06
C PRO A 45 10.50 -2.48 -11.42
N HIS A 46 10.35 -3.34 -12.44
CA HIS A 46 10.85 -3.06 -13.78
C HIS A 46 9.85 -2.20 -14.55
N PRO A 47 10.25 -1.02 -15.06
CA PRO A 47 9.36 -0.22 -15.87
C PRO A 47 9.10 -0.86 -17.22
N ASP A 48 7.90 -0.61 -17.77
CA ASP A 48 7.55 -0.99 -19.13
C ASP A 48 8.46 -0.28 -20.15
N PHE A 49 8.78 1.00 -19.88
CA PHE A 49 9.74 1.78 -20.65
C PHE A 49 10.30 2.96 -19.85
N THR A 50 11.47 3.44 -20.27
CA THR A 50 12.07 4.70 -19.80
C THR A 50 12.28 5.63 -20.99
N TYR A 51 12.26 6.94 -20.74
CA TYR A 51 12.41 7.96 -21.78
C TYR A 51 13.26 9.13 -21.28
N GLY A 52 13.91 9.81 -22.23
CA GLY A 52 14.72 10.98 -21.95
C GLY A 52 14.68 11.97 -23.09
N LEU A 53 14.75 13.26 -22.76
CA LEU A 53 14.73 14.37 -23.69
C LEU A 53 15.80 15.40 -23.28
N ASP A 54 16.74 15.66 -24.18
CA ASP A 54 17.70 16.75 -24.05
C ASP A 54 17.27 17.91 -24.96
N LEU A 55 17.09 19.10 -24.38
CA LEU A 55 16.76 20.32 -25.09
C LEU A 55 17.88 21.33 -24.91
N SER A 56 18.54 21.63 -26.02
CA SER A 56 19.54 22.68 -26.12
C SER A 56 18.97 23.86 -26.91
N MET A 57 18.93 25.04 -26.28
CA MET A 57 18.42 26.27 -26.89
C MET A 57 19.51 27.34 -26.89
N ASN A 58 19.73 27.96 -28.06
CA ASN A 58 20.67 29.06 -28.21
C ASN A 58 19.95 30.23 -28.88
N TYR A 59 19.94 31.40 -28.23
CA TYR A 59 19.35 32.62 -28.77
C TYR A 59 20.20 33.84 -28.41
N LYS A 60 20.86 34.44 -29.41
CA LYS A 60 21.82 35.54 -29.22
C LYS A 60 22.91 35.16 -28.22
N ASN A 61 23.03 35.90 -27.12
CA ASN A 61 23.99 35.68 -26.04
C ASN A 61 23.39 34.85 -24.89
N PHE A 62 22.28 34.14 -25.14
CA PHE A 62 21.64 33.27 -24.16
C PHE A 62 21.73 31.81 -24.63
N ASP A 63 22.21 30.96 -23.73
CA ASP A 63 22.19 29.51 -23.84
C ASP A 63 21.34 28.92 -22.71
N ALA A 64 20.60 27.86 -23.01
CA ALA A 64 19.90 27.04 -22.04
C ALA A 64 20.00 25.57 -22.42
N SER A 65 20.19 24.72 -21.41
CA SER A 65 20.18 23.27 -21.53
C SER A 65 19.21 22.69 -20.51
N LEU A 66 18.27 21.87 -20.97
CA LEU A 66 17.29 21.18 -20.14
C LEU A 66 17.38 19.68 -20.42
N PHE A 67 17.38 18.88 -19.36
CA PHE A 67 17.33 17.43 -19.45
C PHE A 67 16.11 16.91 -18.71
N PHE A 68 15.31 16.10 -19.39
CA PHE A 68 14.17 15.39 -18.81
C PHE A 68 14.43 13.89 -18.88
N TYR A 69 14.10 13.19 -17.81
CA TYR A 69 14.13 11.73 -17.71
C TYR A 69 12.86 11.25 -17.04
N GLY A 70 12.29 10.14 -17.52
CA GLY A 70 11.10 9.51 -16.97
C GLY A 70 11.14 8.00 -17.07
N SER A 71 10.34 7.35 -16.22
CA SER A 71 10.13 5.91 -16.11
C SER A 71 8.64 5.67 -16.02
N GLN A 72 8.09 4.68 -16.71
CA GLN A 72 6.64 4.44 -16.71
C GLN A 72 6.34 2.96 -16.54
N GLY A 73 5.34 2.67 -15.70
CA GLY A 73 4.76 1.33 -15.52
C GLY A 73 5.41 0.50 -14.41
N ASN A 74 6.35 1.08 -13.64
CA ASN A 74 6.95 0.39 -12.51
C ASN A 74 6.15 0.61 -11.22
N ASP A 75 6.01 -0.42 -10.42
CA ASP A 75 5.49 -0.37 -9.05
C ASP A 75 6.64 -0.34 -8.03
N ILE A 76 6.49 0.45 -6.98
CA ILE A 76 7.50 0.60 -5.93
C ILE A 76 6.94 0.21 -4.56
N TRP A 77 7.80 -0.40 -3.75
CA TRP A 77 7.49 -0.64 -2.34
C TRP A 77 7.80 0.60 -1.50
N ASN A 78 6.78 1.19 -0.89
CA ASN A 78 6.89 2.33 0.00
C ASN A 78 7.14 1.89 1.45
N GLN A 79 8.42 1.71 1.78
CA GLN A 79 8.85 1.40 3.15
C GLN A 79 8.56 2.54 4.14
N VAL A 80 8.50 3.78 3.67
CA VAL A 80 8.21 4.95 4.54
C VAL A 80 6.78 4.85 5.06
N LYS A 81 5.84 4.39 4.23
CA LYS A 81 4.45 4.15 4.61
C LYS A 81 4.34 3.11 5.73
N TRP A 82 5.12 2.03 5.67
CA TRP A 82 5.18 1.05 6.76
C TRP A 82 5.59 1.64 8.11
N TRP A 83 6.55 2.56 8.13
CA TRP A 83 6.96 3.26 9.35
C TRP A 83 5.96 4.32 9.80
N THR A 84 5.47 5.13 8.86
CA THR A 84 4.74 6.37 9.17
C THR A 84 3.21 6.20 9.21
N ASP A 85 2.67 5.10 8.70
CA ASP A 85 1.23 4.83 8.73
C ASP A 85 0.79 3.95 9.89
N PHE A 86 1.71 3.29 10.58
CA PHE A 86 1.39 2.35 11.64
C PHE A 86 2.12 2.68 12.93
N TYR A 87 1.38 2.95 14.00
CA TYR A 87 1.97 3.27 15.31
C TYR A 87 2.83 2.14 15.87
N SER A 88 2.42 0.89 15.66
CA SER A 88 3.17 -0.31 16.02
C SER A 88 4.55 -0.41 15.36
N SER A 89 4.73 0.11 14.14
CA SER A 89 6.02 0.14 13.45
C SER A 89 6.93 1.23 14.01
N PHE A 90 6.40 2.46 14.16
CA PHE A 90 7.15 3.62 14.64
C PHE A 90 6.24 4.50 15.48
N GLN A 91 6.55 4.69 16.76
CA GLN A 91 5.68 5.51 17.63
C GLN A 91 5.81 7.03 17.38
N GLY A 92 6.79 7.44 16.56
CA GLY A 92 7.10 8.84 16.28
C GLY A 92 6.24 9.46 15.18
N ALA A 93 6.87 10.24 14.32
CA ALA A 93 6.18 11.00 13.27
C ALA A 93 5.25 10.14 12.41
N LYS A 94 4.05 10.68 12.15
CA LYS A 94 3.00 10.05 11.34
C LYS A 94 2.81 10.76 10.02
N SER A 95 2.46 9.98 9.00
CA SER A 95 2.07 10.55 7.72
C SER A 95 0.79 11.37 7.87
N LYS A 96 0.55 12.28 6.92
CA LYS A 96 -0.68 13.07 6.90
C LYS A 96 -1.91 12.16 6.76
N THR A 97 -1.82 11.13 5.92
CA THR A 97 -2.90 10.16 5.70
C THR A 97 -3.22 9.40 6.98
N ALA A 98 -2.21 8.89 7.67
CA ALA A 98 -2.40 8.18 8.92
C ALA A 98 -3.02 9.06 10.02
N LEU A 99 -2.68 10.34 10.06
CA LEU A 99 -3.19 11.26 11.08
C LEU A 99 -4.62 11.74 10.80
N TYR A 100 -4.97 11.97 9.53
CA TYR A 100 -6.21 12.68 9.17
C TYR A 100 -7.20 11.84 8.37
N ASP A 101 -6.80 10.68 7.86
CA ASP A 101 -7.61 9.83 6.99
C ASP A 101 -7.47 8.33 7.31
N SER A 102 -7.14 8.01 8.56
CA SER A 102 -7.29 6.66 9.09
C SER A 102 -8.75 6.35 9.38
N TRP A 103 -9.10 5.07 9.30
CA TRP A 103 -10.42 4.60 9.68
C TRP A 103 -10.70 4.89 11.17
N THR A 104 -11.88 5.44 11.45
CA THR A 104 -12.40 5.62 12.81
C THR A 104 -13.90 5.32 12.84
N SER A 105 -14.51 5.31 14.02
CA SER A 105 -15.97 5.18 14.14
C SER A 105 -16.75 6.29 13.42
N ASP A 106 -16.11 7.41 13.11
CA ASP A 106 -16.73 8.58 12.50
C ASP A 106 -16.22 8.82 11.05
N ASN A 107 -15.10 8.19 10.66
CA ASN A 107 -14.53 8.24 9.31
C ASN A 107 -14.52 6.83 8.68
N HIS A 108 -15.60 6.47 7.98
CA HIS A 108 -15.73 5.15 7.34
C HIS A 108 -15.20 5.10 5.91
N ASN A 109 -14.97 6.26 5.27
CA ASN A 109 -14.44 6.37 3.91
C ASN A 109 -12.95 6.74 3.92
N ALA A 110 -12.21 6.09 4.82
CA ALA A 110 -10.80 6.31 5.05
C ALA A 110 -9.92 5.60 4.02
N THR A 111 -8.80 6.20 3.65
CA THR A 111 -7.78 5.55 2.80
C THR A 111 -6.70 4.81 3.59
N ALA A 112 -6.54 5.09 4.89
CA ALA A 112 -5.63 4.37 5.79
C ALA A 112 -6.38 3.50 6.80
N PRO A 113 -5.78 2.38 7.26
CA PRO A 113 -6.35 1.55 8.30
C PRO A 113 -6.39 2.26 9.65
N ILE A 114 -7.14 1.68 10.60
CA ILE A 114 -7.21 2.15 11.98
C ILE A 114 -5.82 2.18 12.64
N GLN A 115 -5.58 3.19 13.48
CA GLN A 115 -4.34 3.31 14.25
C GLN A 115 -4.41 2.45 15.52
N GLU A 116 -3.42 1.58 15.71
CA GLU A 116 -3.34 0.66 16.84
C GLU A 116 -1.94 0.59 17.46
N ASN A 117 -1.88 0.31 18.75
CA ASN A 117 -0.61 0.21 19.49
C ASN A 117 0.19 -1.05 19.15
N ALA A 118 -0.50 -2.13 18.79
CA ALA A 118 0.09 -3.41 18.46
C ALA A 118 -0.14 -3.73 16.98
N GLY A 119 0.88 -4.31 16.34
CA GLY A 119 0.77 -4.84 15.00
C GLY A 119 0.13 -6.22 15.00
N SER A 120 -0.46 -6.58 13.88
CA SER A 120 -1.16 -7.84 13.63
C SER A 120 -1.00 -8.24 12.17
N THR A 121 -1.39 -9.47 11.85
CA THR A 121 -1.46 -9.96 10.47
C THR A 121 -2.39 -9.12 9.59
N ALA A 122 -3.46 -8.58 10.18
CA ALA A 122 -4.43 -7.69 9.54
C ALA A 122 -4.05 -6.19 9.60
N THR A 123 -2.83 -5.84 10.02
CA THR A 123 -2.30 -4.46 9.98
C THR A 123 -0.92 -4.44 9.32
N ASN A 124 0.15 -4.08 10.03
CA ASN A 124 1.50 -3.92 9.47
C ASN A 124 2.36 -5.19 9.53
N GLY A 125 1.83 -6.31 10.04
CA GLY A 125 2.58 -7.55 10.27
C GLY A 125 2.89 -8.36 9.01
N VAL A 126 2.20 -8.10 7.90
CA VAL A 126 2.37 -8.84 6.64
C VAL A 126 2.52 -7.86 5.47
N PRO A 127 3.51 -8.05 4.57
CA PRO A 127 3.60 -7.28 3.34
C PRO A 127 2.36 -7.47 2.46
N ASN A 128 1.77 -6.36 2.01
CA ASN A 128 0.55 -6.38 1.21
C ASN A 128 0.48 -5.18 0.25
N SER A 129 -0.56 -5.13 -0.59
CA SER A 129 -0.74 -4.13 -1.64
C SER A 129 -0.83 -2.69 -1.14
N TYR A 130 -1.16 -2.45 0.13
CA TYR A 130 -1.20 -1.10 0.71
C TYR A 130 0.14 -0.37 0.63
N PHE A 131 1.24 -1.12 0.67
CA PHE A 131 2.60 -0.58 0.65
C PHE A 131 3.18 -0.49 -0.76
N VAL A 132 2.46 -0.96 -1.79
CA VAL A 132 2.88 -0.88 -3.18
C VAL A 132 2.23 0.36 -3.81
N GLU A 133 3.02 1.15 -4.52
CA GLU A 133 2.60 2.41 -5.14
C GLU A 133 3.08 2.48 -6.59
N ASP A 134 2.35 3.23 -7.43
CA ASP A 134 2.79 3.54 -8.79
C ASP A 134 4.05 4.42 -8.71
N GLY A 135 5.13 3.95 -9.32
CA GLY A 135 6.43 4.61 -9.35
C GLY A 135 6.76 5.28 -10.69
N SER A 136 5.75 5.47 -11.54
CA SER A 136 5.85 6.25 -12.79
C SER A 136 6.00 7.76 -12.56
#